data_AF-A0A3E0I8E9-F1
#
_entry.id   AF-A0A3E0I8E9-F1
#
_cell.length_a   1.000
_cell.length_b   1.000
_cell.length_c   1.000
_cell.angle_alpha   90.00
_cell.angle_beta   90.00
_cell.angle_gamma   90.00
#
_symmetry.space_group_name_H-M   'P 1'
#
loop_
_entity.id
_entity.type
_entity.pdbx_description
1 polymer ?
#
loop_
_entity_poly.entity_id
_entity_poly.type
_entity_poly.pdbx_seq_one_letter_code
_entity_poly.pdbx_strand_id
1 'polypeptide(L)'
;MFHSKNESPYIKYENRLADVLAAIQVMSIYKFYKLDFKSWSMRISGDESNFAYWKKVFEEHPEFFRFNSDEGKVSLAWRRSKQRRFHVDLNKEITLDQINNLPATEAKEKISRSPLNSSEVQSLIAVAIDLHTRAFENKKDSRWWVVPVISSISGLIGVLVGALIK
;
A
#
# COMPACT_ATOMS: atom_id res chain seq x y z
N MET A 1 0.08 -27.91 14.95
CA MET A 1 0.78 -26.63 14.73
C MET A 1 -0.25 -25.63 14.19
N PHE A 2 -0.90 -24.89 15.09
CA PHE A 2 -1.90 -23.90 14.70
C PHE A 2 -1.19 -22.74 14.03
N HIS A 3 -1.39 -22.54 12.72
CA HIS A 3 -0.96 -21.32 12.05
C HIS A 3 -1.63 -20.15 12.76
N SER A 4 -0.87 -19.25 13.37
CA SER A 4 -1.40 -17.95 13.76
C SER A 4 -1.88 -17.28 12.48
N LYS A 5 -3.19 -17.10 12.37
CA LYS A 5 -3.85 -16.42 11.27
C LYS A 5 -3.41 -14.95 11.33
N ASN A 6 -2.27 -14.63 10.72
CA ASN A 6 -1.82 -13.24 10.64
C ASN A 6 -2.87 -12.50 9.83
N GLU A 7 -3.64 -11.67 10.51
CA GLU A 7 -4.66 -10.83 9.92
C GLU A 7 -4.03 -9.97 8.82
N SER A 8 -4.66 -9.91 7.64
CA SER A 8 -4.13 -9.16 6.51
C SER A 8 -3.92 -7.69 6.92
N PRO A 9 -2.78 -7.06 6.54
CA PRO A 9 -2.53 -5.67 6.91
C PRO A 9 -3.64 -4.71 6.47
N TYR A 10 -4.33 -5.04 5.39
CA TYR A 10 -5.48 -4.29 4.85
C TYR A 10 -6.65 -4.14 5.80
N ILE A 11 -6.84 -5.06 6.75
CA ILE A 11 -8.01 -5.12 7.65
C ILE A 11 -7.62 -4.99 9.13
N LYS A 12 -6.32 -4.88 9.40
CA LYS A 12 -5.77 -4.70 10.74
C LYS A 12 -6.03 -3.28 11.30
N TYR A 13 -6.14 -2.30 10.42
CA TYR A 13 -6.41 -0.91 10.76
C TYR A 13 -7.61 -0.40 9.95
N GLU A 14 -8.52 0.33 10.59
CA GLU A 14 -9.75 0.82 9.95
C GLU A 14 -9.47 1.67 8.70
N ASN A 15 -8.43 2.50 8.76
CA ASN A 15 -8.09 3.45 7.69
C ASN A 15 -7.00 2.95 6.74
N ARG A 16 -6.63 1.66 6.77
CA ARG A 16 -5.45 1.20 6.01
C ARG A 16 -5.58 1.45 4.50
N LEU A 17 -6.75 1.20 3.93
CA LEU A 17 -6.98 1.46 2.51
C LEU A 17 -6.76 2.95 2.19
N ALA A 18 -7.27 3.85 3.03
CA ALA A 18 -7.09 5.29 2.84
C ALA A 18 -5.60 5.68 2.87
N ASP A 19 -4.81 5.12 3.79
CA ASP A 19 -3.36 5.37 3.83
C ASP A 19 -2.65 4.93 2.54
N VAL A 20 -2.96 3.71 2.08
CA VAL A 20 -2.35 3.14 0.88
C VAL A 20 -2.71 3.97 -0.34
N LEU A 21 -3.98 4.38 -0.46
CA LEU A 21 -4.45 5.23 -1.55
C LEU A 21 -3.76 6.61 -1.51
N ALA A 22 -3.65 7.25 -0.35
CA ALA A 22 -2.97 8.53 -0.20
C ALA A 22 -1.50 8.44 -0.60
N ALA A 23 -0.80 7.40 -0.17
CA ALA A 23 0.58 7.14 -0.56
C ALA A 23 0.72 6.89 -2.07
N ILE A 24 -0.15 6.06 -2.66
CA ILE A 24 -0.16 5.82 -4.11
C ILE A 24 -0.34 7.14 -4.86
N GLN A 25 -1.35 7.94 -4.51
CA GLN A 25 -1.65 9.21 -5.19
C GLN A 25 -0.46 10.16 -5.17
N VAL A 26 0.11 10.41 -3.99
CA VAL A 26 1.24 11.34 -3.82
C VAL A 26 2.50 10.82 -4.50
N MET A 27 2.88 9.57 -4.25
CA MET A 27 4.12 9.00 -4.79
C MET A 27 4.05 8.77 -6.31
N SER A 28 2.85 8.66 -6.88
CA SER A 28 2.65 8.49 -8.33
C SER A 28 2.99 9.74 -9.12
N ILE A 29 2.57 10.90 -8.63
CA ILE A 29 2.67 12.17 -9.37
C ILE A 29 3.94 12.96 -9.02
N TYR A 30 4.58 12.66 -7.89
CA TYR A 30 5.72 13.45 -7.42
C TYR A 30 6.94 13.35 -8.36
N LYS A 31 7.66 14.46 -8.56
CA LYS A 31 8.79 14.50 -9.50
C LYS A 31 9.94 13.54 -9.17
N PHE A 32 10.23 13.32 -7.88
CA PHE A 32 11.21 12.30 -7.46
C PHE A 32 10.54 10.95 -7.25
N TYR A 33 11.09 9.88 -7.83
CA TYR A 33 10.52 8.54 -7.73
C TYR A 33 10.78 7.85 -6.38
N LYS A 34 11.75 8.33 -5.61
CA LYS A 34 12.12 7.83 -4.28
C LYS A 34 12.50 8.97 -3.36
N LEU A 35 12.11 8.88 -2.09
CA LEU A 35 12.51 9.76 -0.99
C LEU A 35 12.65 8.95 0.30
N ASP A 36 13.20 9.57 1.34
CA ASP A 36 13.19 9.04 2.71
C ASP A 36 11.78 9.12 3.35
N PHE A 37 11.61 8.49 4.50
CA PHE A 37 10.33 8.41 5.19
C PHE A 37 9.80 9.75 5.69
N LYS A 38 10.67 10.67 6.15
CA LYS A 38 10.24 11.99 6.63
C LYS A 38 9.72 12.83 5.46
N SER A 39 10.47 12.84 4.37
CA SER A 39 10.10 13.50 3.12
C SER A 39 8.76 12.98 2.57
N TRP A 40 8.50 11.67 2.63
CA TRP A 40 7.20 11.14 2.25
C TRP A 40 6.09 11.47 3.25
N SER A 41 6.36 11.38 4.54
CA SER A 41 5.41 11.74 5.60
C SER A 41 4.92 13.19 5.47
N MET A 42 5.85 14.13 5.25
CA MET A 42 5.53 15.53 4.97
C MET A 42 4.64 15.70 3.74
N ARG A 43 4.85 14.88 2.69
CA ARG A 43 4.09 15.01 1.43
C ARG A 43 2.73 14.36 1.46
N ILE A 44 2.58 13.28 2.22
CA ILE A 44 1.33 12.53 2.28
C ILE A 44 0.41 13.09 3.36
N SER A 45 0.94 13.39 4.55
CA SER A 45 0.14 13.83 5.69
C SER A 45 0.48 15.24 6.20
N GLY A 46 1.42 15.96 5.58
CA GLY A 46 1.79 17.32 6.00
C GLY A 46 2.62 17.40 7.28
N ASP A 47 3.14 16.27 7.78
CA ASP A 47 3.86 16.20 9.04
C ASP A 47 5.00 15.17 8.95
N GLU A 48 6.24 15.60 9.18
CA GLU A 48 7.41 14.72 9.20
C GLU A 48 7.44 13.78 10.41
N SER A 49 6.79 14.16 11.52
CA SER A 49 6.81 13.39 12.77
C SER A 49 6.17 12.00 12.60
N ASN A 50 5.23 11.87 11.65
CA ASN A 50 4.55 10.63 11.30
C ASN A 50 5.40 9.66 10.45
N PHE A 51 6.70 9.90 10.25
CA PHE A 51 7.54 9.06 9.39
C PHE A 51 7.56 7.59 9.79
N ALA A 52 7.50 7.28 11.10
CA ALA A 52 7.49 5.90 11.60
C ALA A 52 6.19 5.17 11.22
N TYR A 53 5.07 5.89 11.23
CA TYR A 53 3.78 5.37 10.78
C TYR A 53 3.81 5.03 9.29
N TRP A 54 4.27 5.97 8.46
CA TRP A 54 4.37 5.77 7.01
C TRP A 54 5.36 4.66 6.64
N LYS A 55 6.51 4.58 7.34
CA LYS A 55 7.44 3.46 7.20
C LYS A 55 6.71 2.12 7.38
N LYS A 56 5.90 2.00 8.42
CA LYS A 56 5.12 0.78 8.68
C LYS A 56 4.08 0.49 7.60
N VAL A 57 3.35 1.50 7.14
CA VAL A 57 2.41 1.36 6.01
C VAL A 57 3.15 0.79 4.79
N PHE A 58 4.33 1.31 4.48
CA PHE A 58 5.12 0.83 3.34
C PHE A 58 5.65 -0.59 3.54
N GLU A 59 6.06 -0.95 4.76
CA GLU A 59 6.55 -2.30 5.09
C GLU A 59 5.43 -3.36 5.00
N GLU A 60 4.21 -2.97 5.38
CA GLU A 60 3.04 -3.83 5.36
C GLU A 60 2.43 -4.02 3.95
N HIS A 61 2.82 -3.20 2.97
CA HIS A 61 2.28 -3.21 1.59
C HIS A 61 3.37 -3.32 0.49
N PRO A 62 4.18 -4.39 0.49
CA PRO A 62 5.28 -4.58 -0.47
C PRO A 62 4.85 -4.70 -1.94
N GLU A 63 3.58 -5.00 -2.20
CA GLU A 63 2.97 -5.01 -3.53
C GLU A 63 3.03 -3.63 -4.22
N PHE A 64 3.01 -2.55 -3.44
CA PHE A 64 3.07 -1.18 -3.96
C PHE A 64 4.41 -0.51 -3.66
N PHE A 65 5.03 -0.81 -2.53
CA PHE A 65 6.17 -0.05 -2.03
C PHE A 65 7.45 -0.89 -2.03
N ARG A 66 8.51 -0.35 -2.64
CA ARG A 66 9.84 -0.97 -2.71
C ARG A 66 10.86 -0.11 -1.97
N PHE A 67 11.49 -0.73 -0.98
CA PHE A 67 12.62 -0.19 -0.23
C PHE A 67 13.90 -0.25 -1.08
N ASN A 68 14.75 0.75 -0.94
CA ASN A 68 16.11 0.68 -1.44
C ASN A 68 17.02 0.12 -0.34
N SER A 69 17.67 -1.00 -0.61
CA SER A 69 18.51 -1.78 0.32
C SER A 69 19.54 -0.93 1.06
N ASP A 70 20.05 0.12 0.41
CA ASP A 70 21.25 0.82 0.87
C ASP A 70 21.01 2.27 1.31
N GLU A 71 19.79 2.81 1.18
CA GLU A 71 19.57 4.26 1.30
C GLU A 71 18.42 4.68 2.24
N GLY A 72 17.70 3.76 2.87
CA GLY A 72 16.56 4.13 3.74
C GLY A 72 15.45 4.90 3.00
N LYS A 73 15.39 4.74 1.67
CA LYS A 73 14.40 5.37 0.79
C LYS A 73 13.39 4.35 0.31
N VAL A 74 12.19 4.84 0.03
CA VAL A 74 11.08 4.04 -0.50
C VAL A 74 10.51 4.70 -1.75
N SER A 75 10.00 3.86 -2.63
CA SER A 75 9.44 4.22 -3.95
C SER A 75 8.24 3.35 -4.27
N LEU A 76 7.38 3.82 -5.17
CA LEU A 76 6.40 2.93 -5.79
C LEU A 76 7.13 1.90 -6.66
N ALA A 77 6.75 0.64 -6.52
CA ALA A 77 7.32 -0.48 -7.26
C ALA A 77 7.20 -0.27 -8.78
N TRP A 78 6.04 0.20 -9.25
CA TRP A 78 5.84 0.51 -10.67
C TRP A 78 6.72 1.67 -11.14
N ARG A 79 6.83 2.76 -10.36
CA ARG A 79 7.76 3.84 -10.75
C ARG A 79 9.20 3.36 -10.83
N ARG A 80 9.60 2.40 -9.99
CA ARG A 80 10.94 1.78 -10.03
C ARG A 80 11.17 0.91 -11.28
N SER A 81 10.14 0.50 -12.03
CA SER A 81 10.34 -0.21 -13.30
C SER A 81 10.61 0.73 -14.48
N LYS A 82 10.12 1.98 -14.44
CA LYS A 82 10.31 2.97 -15.52
C LYS A 82 11.77 3.42 -15.68
N GLN A 83 12.22 3.72 -16.89
CA GLN A 83 13.59 4.20 -17.11
C GLN A 83 13.86 5.55 -16.41
N ARG A 84 15.11 5.74 -15.97
CA ARG A 84 15.54 6.97 -15.28
C ARG A 84 15.85 8.07 -16.30
N ARG A 85 14.80 8.58 -16.95
CA ARG A 85 14.88 9.56 -18.06
C ARG A 85 14.05 10.82 -17.86
N PHE A 86 13.63 11.09 -16.63
CA PHE A 86 12.77 12.23 -16.33
C PHE A 86 13.56 13.34 -15.64
N HIS A 87 13.60 14.53 -16.23
CA HIS A 87 14.27 15.68 -15.63
C HIS A 87 13.31 16.42 -14.69
N VAL A 88 13.62 16.44 -13.38
CA VAL A 88 12.68 16.90 -12.34
C VAL A 88 12.35 18.39 -12.40
N ASP A 89 13.29 19.23 -12.83
CA ASP A 89 13.06 20.69 -12.92
C ASP A 89 12.37 21.09 -14.23
N LEU A 90 12.67 20.41 -15.34
CA LEU A 90 12.01 20.62 -16.63
C LEU A 90 10.65 19.93 -16.73
N ASN A 91 10.33 19.05 -15.77
CA ASN A 91 9.11 18.25 -15.71
C ASN A 91 8.82 17.47 -17.01
N LYS A 92 9.86 16.92 -17.64
CA LYS A 92 9.75 16.22 -18.93
C LYS A 92 10.69 15.02 -19.03
N GLU A 93 10.33 14.07 -19.88
CA GLU A 93 11.25 13.02 -20.31
C GLU A 93 12.29 13.58 -21.28
N ILE A 94 13.53 13.11 -21.14
CA ILE A 94 14.68 13.50 -21.96
C ILE A 94 15.38 12.25 -22.50
N THR A 95 16.10 12.39 -23.61
CA THR A 95 16.82 11.29 -24.24
C THR A 95 18.08 10.90 -23.46
N LEU A 96 18.65 9.72 -23.74
CA LEU A 96 19.93 9.33 -23.15
C LEU A 96 21.06 10.30 -23.54
N ASP A 97 21.08 10.78 -24.78
CA ASP A 97 22.11 11.71 -25.24
C ASP A 97 22.03 13.04 -24.48
N GLN A 98 20.81 13.52 -24.23
CA GLN A 98 20.61 14.70 -23.40
C GLN A 98 21.13 14.48 -21.97
N ILE A 99 20.91 13.30 -21.37
CA ILE A 99 21.42 12.96 -20.04
C ILE A 99 22.95 12.88 -20.03
N ASN A 100 23.56 12.27 -21.04
CA ASN A 100 25.00 12.11 -21.13
C ASN A 100 25.74 13.45 -21.32
N ASN A 101 25.04 14.46 -21.86
CA ASN A 101 25.55 15.81 -21.99
C ASN A 101 25.37 16.67 -20.73
N LEU A 102 24.68 16.18 -19.70
CA LEU A 102 24.54 16.89 -18.43
C LEU A 102 25.80 16.71 -17.55
N PRO A 103 26.14 17.71 -16.72
CA PRO A 103 27.10 17.52 -15.65
C PRO A 103 26.74 16.31 -14.77
N ALA A 104 27.74 15.52 -14.36
CA ALA A 104 27.51 14.28 -13.60
C ALA A 104 26.70 14.50 -12.30
N THR A 105 26.91 15.63 -11.64
CA THR A 105 26.16 16.05 -10.44
C THR A 105 24.68 16.26 -10.77
N GLU A 106 24.38 17.00 -11.83
CA GLU A 106 23.04 17.25 -12.31
C GLU A 106 22.35 15.96 -12.76
N ALA A 107 23.05 15.12 -13.52
CA ALA A 107 22.55 13.81 -13.94
C ALA A 107 22.20 12.92 -12.74
N LYS A 108 22.94 13.01 -11.64
CA LYS A 108 22.68 12.26 -10.39
C LYS A 108 21.53 12.83 -9.58
N GLU A 109 21.35 14.14 -9.53
CA GLU A 109 20.38 14.78 -8.64
C GLU A 109 19.04 15.08 -9.32
N LYS A 110 19.07 15.46 -10.60
CA LYS A 110 17.90 15.99 -11.32
C LYS A 110 17.23 14.97 -12.22
N ILE A 111 17.87 13.84 -12.50
CA ILE A 111 17.25 12.78 -13.31
C ILE A 111 16.57 11.76 -12.39
N SER A 112 15.29 11.54 -12.65
CA SER A 112 14.38 10.66 -11.93
C SER A 112 13.72 9.70 -12.92
N ARG A 113 12.77 8.91 -12.43
CA ARG A 113 11.87 8.08 -13.25
C ARG A 113 10.55 8.83 -13.40
N SER A 114 9.90 8.74 -14.56
CA SER A 114 8.73 9.55 -14.84
C SER A 114 7.59 9.31 -13.82
N PRO A 115 6.78 10.35 -13.53
CA PRO A 115 5.52 10.17 -12.85
C PRO A 115 4.62 9.16 -13.56
N LEU A 116 3.65 8.63 -12.84
CA LEU A 116 2.60 7.80 -13.46
C LEU A 116 1.57 8.70 -14.14
N ASN A 117 1.07 8.25 -15.28
CA ASN A 117 -0.07 8.90 -15.94
C ASN A 117 -1.39 8.48 -15.26
N SER A 118 -2.49 9.14 -15.61
CA SER A 118 -3.79 8.91 -14.95
C SER A 118 -4.27 7.46 -15.02
N SER A 119 -4.05 6.75 -16.13
CA SER A 119 -4.50 5.36 -16.27
C SER A 119 -3.65 4.38 -15.45
N GLU A 120 -2.34 4.61 -15.35
CA GLU A 120 -1.44 3.87 -14.47
C GLU A 120 -1.81 4.08 -12.99
N VAL A 121 -2.12 5.33 -12.59
CA VAL A 121 -2.58 5.63 -11.22
C VAL A 121 -3.91 4.96 -10.90
N GLN A 122 -4.88 5.03 -11.82
CA GLN A 122 -6.17 4.35 -11.66
C GLN A 122 -5.99 2.83 -11.52
N SER A 123 -5.06 2.25 -12.28
CA SER A 123 -4.75 0.82 -12.20
C SER A 123 -4.21 0.44 -10.82
N LEU A 124 -3.29 1.23 -10.24
CA LEU A 124 -2.80 1.00 -8.87
C LEU A 124 -3.89 1.13 -7.81
N ILE A 125 -4.76 2.14 -7.94
CA ILE A 125 -5.89 2.35 -7.03
C ILE A 125 -6.86 1.16 -7.10
N ALA A 126 -7.18 0.69 -8.32
CA ALA A 126 -8.06 -0.44 -8.51
C ALA A 126 -7.48 -1.72 -7.87
N VAL A 127 -6.18 -1.97 -8.03
CA VAL A 127 -5.50 -3.11 -7.37
C VAL A 127 -5.53 -2.98 -5.85
N ALA A 128 -5.33 -1.79 -5.29
CA ALA A 128 -5.40 -1.58 -3.84
C ALA A 128 -6.81 -1.87 -3.28
N ILE A 129 -7.85 -1.44 -4.00
CA ILE A 129 -9.24 -1.70 -3.64
C ILE A 129 -9.54 -3.21 -3.73
N ASP A 130 -9.15 -3.87 -4.82
CA ASP A 130 -9.37 -5.32 -5.02
C ASP A 130 -8.68 -6.14 -3.92
N LEU A 131 -7.42 -5.84 -3.60
CA LEU A 131 -6.68 -6.50 -2.51
C LEU A 131 -7.34 -6.28 -1.14
N HIS A 132 -7.82 -5.07 -0.86
CA HIS A 132 -8.54 -4.77 0.38
C HIS A 132 -9.86 -5.54 0.46
N THR A 133 -10.67 -5.55 -0.61
CA THR A 133 -11.94 -6.29 -0.69
C THR A 133 -11.71 -7.78 -0.44
N ARG A 134 -10.73 -8.40 -1.11
CA ARG A 134 -10.36 -9.80 -0.88
C ARG A 134 -9.93 -10.08 0.55
N ALA A 135 -9.19 -9.16 1.17
CA ALA A 135 -8.81 -9.30 2.58
C ALA A 135 -10.04 -9.31 3.51
N PHE A 136 -11.04 -8.47 3.21
CA PHE A 136 -12.29 -8.42 3.97
C PHE A 136 -13.16 -9.67 3.75
N GLU A 137 -13.28 -10.14 2.52
CA GLU A 137 -13.97 -11.40 2.18
C GLU A 137 -13.35 -12.59 2.90
N ASN A 138 -12.01 -12.71 2.87
CA ASN A 138 -11.29 -13.74 3.61
C ASN A 138 -11.54 -13.67 5.14
N LYS A 139 -11.73 -12.48 5.71
CA LYS A 139 -12.10 -12.30 7.13
C LYS A 139 -13.53 -12.73 7.43
N LYS A 140 -14.45 -12.51 6.49
CA LYS A 140 -15.87 -12.91 6.59
C LYS A 140 -16.03 -14.43 6.48
N ASP A 141 -15.42 -15.06 5.48
CA ASP A 141 -15.48 -16.52 5.26
C ASP A 141 -14.87 -17.30 6.42
N SER A 142 -13.81 -16.73 6.99
CA SER A 142 -13.18 -17.13 8.25
C SER A 142 -14.16 -17.28 9.44
N ARG A 143 -15.33 -16.62 9.40
CA ARG A 143 -16.38 -16.65 10.45
C ARG A 143 -17.59 -17.50 10.05
N TRP A 144 -17.59 -18.14 8.88
CA TRP A 144 -18.72 -18.95 8.41
C TRP A 144 -19.06 -20.09 9.37
N TRP A 145 -18.05 -20.70 10.02
CA TRP A 145 -18.26 -21.76 11.02
C TRP A 145 -19.06 -21.31 12.27
N VAL A 146 -19.13 -20.00 12.56
CA VAL A 146 -19.85 -19.48 13.74
C VAL A 146 -21.36 -19.66 13.59
N VAL A 147 -21.88 -19.57 12.36
CA VAL A 147 -23.32 -19.70 12.06
C VAL A 147 -23.86 -21.09 12.44
N PRO A 148 -23.31 -22.22 11.97
CA PRO A 148 -23.80 -23.54 12.36
C PRO A 148 -23.59 -23.81 13.86
N VAL A 149 -22.51 -23.34 14.49
CA VAL A 149 -22.26 -23.56 15.92
C VAL A 149 -23.31 -22.87 16.81
N ILE A 150 -23.68 -21.62 16.50
CA ILE A 150 -24.74 -20.92 17.24
C ILE A 150 -26.10 -21.61 17.03
N SER A 151 -26.40 -22.07 15.81
CA SER A 151 -27.63 -22.82 15.53
C SER A 151 -27.73 -24.15 16.31
N SER A 152 -26.61 -24.87 16.47
CA SER A 152 -26.55 -26.10 17.27
C SER A 152 -26.84 -25.85 18.76
N ILE A 153 -26.33 -24.75 19.31
CA ILE A 153 -26.53 -24.39 20.72
C ILE A 153 -27.97 -23.95 20.98
N SER A 154 -28.58 -23.18 20.06
CA SER A 154 -30.00 -22.80 20.16
C SER A 154 -30.94 -24.01 20.10
N GLY A 155 -30.62 -25.02 19.26
CA GLY A 155 -31.38 -26.27 19.19
C GLY A 155 -31.34 -27.08 20.50
N LEU A 156 -30.17 -27.15 21.15
CA LEU A 156 -30.01 -27.86 22.43
C LEU A 156 -30.76 -27.17 23.58
N ILE A 157 -30.74 -25.83 23.63
CA ILE A 157 -31.49 -25.07 24.65
C ILE A 157 -33.00 -25.25 24.44
N GLY A 158 -33.49 -25.22 23.20
CA GLY A 158 -34.91 -25.46 22.89
C GLY A 158 -35.40 -26.85 23.29
N VAL A 159 -34.58 -27.89 23.09
CA VAL A 159 -34.90 -29.27 23.50
C VAL A 159 -34.95 -29.41 25.03
N LEU A 160 -34.00 -28.79 25.75
CA LEU A 160 -33.98 -28.84 27.21
C LEU A 160 -35.17 -28.10 27.83
N VAL A 161 -35.51 -26.92 27.30
CA VAL A 161 -36.66 -26.14 27.77
C VAL A 161 -37.98 -26.85 27.44
N GLY A 162 -38.11 -27.43 26.25
CA GLY A 162 -39.28 -28.23 25.88
C GLY A 162 -39.46 -29.51 26.72
N ALA A 163 -38.37 -30.09 27.20
CA ALA A 163 -38.41 -31.25 28.11
C ALA A 163 -38.73 -30.86 29.57
N LEU A 164 -38.49 -29.62 29.98
CA LEU A 164 -38.77 -29.09 31.32
C LEU A 164 -40.19 -28.51 31.48
N ILE A 165 -40.83 -28.12 30.38
CA ILE A 165 -42.21 -27.55 30.35
C ILE A 165 -43.27 -28.65 30.12
N LYS A 166 -42.85 -29.89 29.85
CA LYS A 166 -43.72 -31.06 29.69
C LYS A 166 -43.75 -31.90 30.96
#